data_AF-F3FMI9-F1
#
_entry.id   AF-F3FMI9-F1
#
_cell.length_a   1.000
_cell.length_b   1.000
_cell.length_c   1.000
_cell.angle_alpha   90.00
_cell.angle_beta   90.00
_cell.angle_gamma   90.00
#
_symmetry.space_group_name_H-M   'P 1'
#
loop_
_entity.id
_entity.type
_entity.pdbx_description
1 polymer ?
#
loop_
_entity_poly.entity_id
_entity_poly.type
_entity_poly.pdbx_seq_one_letter_code
_entity_poly.pdbx_strand_id
1 'polypeptide(L)'
;MDEDFAFFLEKFGTEFSREEVPDSSIARYKDKLPNQLLEYWKDHGWSGYAQGIFWTVNPQNYEELLNQWLMGTDLFEQDNYHVIARSAFGKLYVWGERKGSCLTINSYVARYTPRTSKFTGEKLDFGIKVFFSSKKPNESDLDDLFKPALEKLGPLKSDEMYGFVPALALGGPMELKNLQKVKIIEHLTFLSQLSPLQDWGFPDV
;
A
#
# COMPACT_ATOMS: atom_id res chain seq x y z
N MET A 1 11.93 17.89 5.96
CA MET A 1 10.52 17.54 6.28
C MET A 1 9.62 18.74 6.07
N ASP A 2 8.57 18.59 5.26
CA ASP A 2 7.57 19.65 5.00
C ASP A 2 6.34 19.51 5.90
N GLU A 3 5.45 20.50 5.85
CA GLU A 3 4.24 20.58 6.68
C GLU A 3 3.24 19.45 6.39
N ASP A 4 3.14 18.99 5.13
CA ASP A 4 2.24 17.92 4.72
C ASP A 4 2.61 16.58 5.35
N PHE A 5 3.90 16.24 5.34
CA PHE A 5 4.39 15.03 5.98
C PHE A 5 4.37 15.14 7.51
N ALA A 6 4.69 16.32 8.05
CA ALA A 6 4.54 16.57 9.48
C ALA A 6 3.09 16.35 9.95
N PHE A 7 2.10 16.81 9.18
CA PHE A 7 0.68 16.55 9.46
C PHE A 7 0.32 15.06 9.39
N PHE A 8 0.92 14.31 8.45
CA PHE A 8 0.81 12.85 8.44
C PHE A 8 1.34 12.24 9.75
N LEU A 9 2.54 12.63 10.20
CA LEU A 9 3.13 12.13 11.44
C LEU A 9 2.35 12.55 12.70
N GLU A 10 1.70 13.71 12.72
CA GLU A 10 0.82 14.10 13.83
C GLU A 10 -0.33 13.10 14.03
N LYS A 11 -0.92 12.62 12.92
CA LYS A 11 -2.03 11.65 12.95
C LYS A 11 -1.57 10.21 13.21
N PHE A 12 -0.39 9.84 12.71
CA PHE A 12 0.08 8.46 12.72
C PHE A 12 1.14 8.15 13.79
N GLY A 13 1.68 9.19 14.44
CA GLY A 13 2.89 9.09 15.25
C GLY A 13 4.15 8.92 14.39
N THR A 14 5.30 8.93 15.07
CA THR A 14 6.59 8.59 14.46
C THR A 14 6.63 7.11 14.06
N GLU A 15 7.61 6.76 13.24
CA GLU A 15 7.83 5.37 12.82
C GLU A 15 7.98 4.42 14.02
N PHE A 16 7.19 3.35 14.01
CA PHE A 16 7.28 2.24 14.97
C PHE A 16 8.36 1.22 14.56
N SER A 17 8.61 1.12 13.25
CA SER A 17 9.62 0.26 12.64
C SER A 17 10.18 1.00 11.43
N ARG A 18 11.50 0.96 11.23
CA ARG A 18 12.20 1.64 10.13
C ARG A 18 13.23 0.74 9.48
N GLU A 19 13.16 0.63 8.17
CA GLU A 19 14.20 0.06 7.32
C GLU A 19 14.88 1.19 6.54
N GLU A 20 16.20 1.28 6.65
CA GLU A 20 16.99 2.26 5.91
C GLU A 20 16.87 2.00 4.41
N VAL A 21 16.73 3.08 3.64
CA VAL A 21 16.55 2.98 2.18
C VAL A 21 17.92 3.11 1.53
N PRO A 22 18.43 2.08 0.84
CA PRO A 22 19.73 2.15 0.19
C PRO A 22 19.76 3.23 -0.89
N ASP A 23 20.91 3.90 -1.06
CA ASP A 23 21.12 4.88 -2.13
C ASP A 23 20.87 4.28 -3.52
N SER A 24 21.13 2.99 -3.70
CA SER A 24 20.83 2.26 -4.95
C SER A 24 19.33 2.22 -5.24
N SER A 25 18.48 2.07 -4.22
CA SER A 25 17.03 2.10 -4.36
C SER A 25 16.53 3.52 -4.66
N ILE A 26 17.09 4.54 -3.99
CA ILE A 26 16.81 5.95 -4.33
C ILE A 26 17.17 6.23 -5.80
N ALA A 27 18.35 5.82 -6.24
CA ALA A 27 18.81 6.03 -7.61
C ALA A 27 17.93 5.28 -8.63
N ARG A 28 17.47 4.07 -8.31
CA ARG A 28 16.58 3.27 -9.18
C ARG A 28 15.26 3.96 -9.49
N TYR A 29 14.71 4.68 -8.51
CA TYR A 29 13.40 5.35 -8.60
C TYR A 29 13.47 6.84 -8.90
N LYS A 30 14.68 7.40 -9.00
CA LYS A 30 14.89 8.73 -9.54
C LYS A 30 14.27 8.83 -10.93
N ASP A 31 13.58 9.94 -11.20
CA ASP A 31 12.87 10.22 -12.45
C ASP A 31 11.70 9.25 -12.77
N LYS A 32 11.35 8.33 -11.87
CA LYS A 32 10.19 7.43 -11.96
C LYS A 32 9.13 7.74 -10.92
N LEU A 33 9.57 8.00 -9.70
CA LEU A 33 8.72 8.39 -8.58
C LEU A 33 8.97 9.86 -8.21
N PRO A 34 8.00 10.52 -7.55
CA PRO A 34 8.16 11.91 -7.11
C PRO A 34 9.42 12.06 -6.26
N ASN A 35 10.22 13.11 -6.52
CA ASN A 35 11.42 13.39 -5.73
C ASN A 35 11.09 13.55 -4.25
N GLN A 36 9.93 14.16 -3.95
CA GLN A 36 9.46 14.33 -2.60
C GLN A 36 9.22 12.99 -1.88
N LEU A 37 8.78 11.94 -2.60
CA LEU A 37 8.66 10.59 -2.03
C LEU A 37 10.03 10.04 -1.66
N LEU A 38 11.03 10.24 -2.53
CA LEU A 38 12.40 9.79 -2.30
C LEU A 38 13.04 10.53 -1.12
N GLU A 39 12.73 11.80 -0.92
CA GLU A 39 13.14 12.56 0.28
C GLU A 39 12.53 11.98 1.55
N TYR A 40 11.22 11.69 1.56
CA TYR A 40 10.59 11.03 2.71
C TYR A 40 11.19 9.67 3.00
N TRP A 41 11.55 8.89 1.98
CA TRP A 41 12.23 7.61 2.14
C TRP A 41 13.65 7.75 2.70
N LYS A 42 14.40 8.79 2.33
CA LYS A 42 15.71 9.06 2.95
C LYS A 42 15.57 9.41 4.43
N ASP A 43 14.63 10.30 4.75
CA ASP A 43 14.46 10.80 6.11
C ASP A 43 13.86 9.73 7.04
N HIS A 44 12.81 9.04 6.58
CA HIS A 44 11.98 8.16 7.41
C HIS A 44 12.10 6.68 7.07
N GLY A 45 12.79 6.30 6.00
CA GLY A 45 12.93 4.91 5.60
C GLY A 45 11.64 4.28 5.03
N TRP A 46 11.71 2.98 4.74
CA TRP A 46 10.51 2.16 4.59
C TRP A 46 10.04 1.73 5.97
N SER A 47 8.90 2.28 6.39
CA SER A 47 8.55 2.35 7.81
C SER A 47 7.11 2.00 8.07
N GLY A 48 6.86 1.44 9.26
CA GLY A 48 5.55 1.21 9.81
C GLY A 48 5.12 2.35 10.73
N TYR A 49 3.89 2.80 10.57
CA TYR A 49 3.31 3.93 11.31
C TYR A 49 2.05 3.48 12.07
N ALA A 50 1.67 4.20 13.12
CA ALA A 50 0.53 3.89 13.99
C ALA A 50 0.44 2.39 14.36
N GLN A 51 1.51 1.86 14.96
CA GLN A 51 1.64 0.46 15.38
C GLN A 51 1.57 -0.57 14.23
N GLY A 52 1.79 -0.12 13.00
CA GLY A 52 1.82 -0.98 11.82
C GLY A 52 0.48 -1.09 11.09
N ILE A 53 -0.45 -0.15 11.27
CA ILE A 53 -1.66 -0.08 10.45
C ILE A 53 -1.37 0.40 9.02
N PHE A 54 -0.33 1.22 8.85
CA PHE A 54 0.11 1.80 7.57
C PHE A 54 1.63 1.69 7.43
N TRP A 55 2.10 1.41 6.22
CA TRP A 55 3.52 1.22 5.93
C TRP A 55 3.93 1.85 4.61
N THR A 56 5.07 2.53 4.59
CA THR A 56 5.83 2.77 3.35
C THR A 56 6.68 1.54 3.03
N VAL A 57 6.87 1.25 1.75
CA VAL A 57 7.49 -0.01 1.33
C VAL A 57 8.51 0.18 0.22
N ASN A 58 9.42 -0.79 0.08
CA ASN A 58 10.22 -0.95 -1.14
C ASN A 58 9.32 -1.43 -2.28
N PRO A 59 9.10 -0.65 -3.35
CA PRO A 59 8.26 -1.09 -4.46
C PRO A 59 8.82 -2.33 -5.16
N GLN A 60 10.14 -2.57 -5.14
CA GLN A 60 10.77 -3.73 -5.81
C GLN A 60 10.20 -5.06 -5.32
N ASN A 61 9.89 -5.15 -4.02
CA ASN A 61 9.35 -6.38 -3.43
C ASN A 61 7.97 -6.75 -4.00
N TYR A 62 7.27 -5.79 -4.60
CA TYR A 62 5.91 -5.95 -5.13
C TYR A 62 5.87 -5.90 -6.66
N GLU A 63 6.97 -5.63 -7.37
CA GLU A 63 6.98 -5.43 -8.83
C GLU A 63 6.42 -6.65 -9.58
N GLU A 64 6.92 -7.86 -9.28
CA GLU A 64 6.48 -9.10 -9.95
C GLU A 64 5.01 -9.41 -9.65
N LEU A 65 4.62 -9.34 -8.37
CA LEU A 65 3.24 -9.54 -7.93
C LEU A 65 2.29 -8.55 -8.62
N LEU A 66 2.61 -7.27 -8.63
CA LEU A 66 1.76 -6.22 -9.19
C LEU A 66 1.62 -6.42 -10.70
N ASN A 67 2.71 -6.75 -11.40
CA ASN A 67 2.68 -7.06 -12.82
C ASN A 67 1.78 -8.26 -13.12
N GLN A 68 1.93 -9.36 -12.37
CA GLN A 68 1.09 -10.55 -12.53
C GLN A 68 -0.39 -10.22 -12.31
N TRP A 69 -0.71 -9.42 -11.29
CA TRP A 69 -2.09 -9.09 -10.95
C TRP A 69 -2.76 -8.15 -11.96
N LEU A 70 -2.00 -7.18 -12.47
CA LEU A 70 -2.49 -6.23 -13.47
C LEU A 70 -2.54 -6.84 -14.88
N MET A 71 -1.78 -7.89 -15.15
CA MET A 71 -1.80 -8.60 -16.43
C MET A 71 -3.22 -9.02 -16.79
N GLY A 72 -3.69 -8.58 -17.97
CA GLY A 72 -5.06 -8.83 -18.43
C GLY A 72 -6.11 -7.80 -17.99
N THR A 73 -5.70 -6.76 -17.25
CA THR A 73 -6.53 -5.57 -17.03
C THR A 73 -6.15 -4.48 -18.02
N ASP A 74 -7.10 -3.61 -18.35
CA ASP A 74 -6.83 -2.44 -19.22
C ASP A 74 -5.78 -1.49 -18.62
N LEU A 75 -5.52 -1.58 -17.31
CA LEU A 75 -4.55 -0.73 -16.62
C LEU A 75 -3.11 -1.07 -16.99
N PHE A 76 -2.80 -2.34 -17.29
CA PHE A 76 -1.43 -2.86 -17.40
C PHE A 76 -0.55 -2.07 -18.38
N GLU A 77 -1.11 -1.65 -19.51
CA GLU A 77 -0.35 -0.95 -20.56
C GLU A 77 -0.40 0.58 -20.45
N GLN A 78 -1.16 1.12 -19.48
CA GLN A 78 -1.40 2.56 -19.41
C GLN A 78 -0.29 3.33 -18.69
N ASP A 79 0.45 2.70 -17.78
CA ASP A 79 1.54 3.32 -17.03
C ASP A 79 2.47 2.26 -16.42
N ASN A 80 3.60 2.71 -15.89
CA ASN A 80 4.41 1.88 -15.00
C ASN A 80 3.93 2.11 -13.56
N TYR A 81 3.65 1.04 -12.83
CA TYR A 81 3.03 1.12 -11.50
C TYR A 81 3.94 0.61 -10.40
N HIS A 82 3.89 1.27 -9.25
CA HIS A 82 4.73 0.99 -8.09
C HIS A 82 3.88 0.98 -6.81
N VAL A 83 3.97 -0.08 -6.00
CA VAL A 83 3.38 -0.05 -4.66
C VAL A 83 4.26 0.82 -3.78
N ILE A 84 3.74 1.96 -3.32
CA ILE A 84 4.50 2.91 -2.48
C ILE A 84 4.17 2.79 -0.99
N ALA A 85 3.00 2.24 -0.68
CA ALA A 85 2.54 2.01 0.68
C ALA A 85 1.52 0.88 0.76
N ARG A 86 1.28 0.37 1.97
CA ARG A 86 0.26 -0.67 2.23
C ARG A 86 -0.34 -0.55 3.63
N SER A 87 -1.50 -1.17 3.84
CA SER A 87 -2.08 -1.35 5.18
C SER A 87 -1.63 -2.64 5.87
N ALA A 88 -2.05 -2.84 7.12
CA ALA A 88 -1.87 -4.10 7.85
C ALA A 88 -2.56 -5.32 7.20
N PHE A 89 -3.56 -5.09 6.34
CA PHE A 89 -4.43 -6.12 5.77
C PHE A 89 -4.26 -6.33 4.25
N GLY A 90 -3.19 -5.79 3.67
CA GLY A 90 -2.90 -5.95 2.24
C GLY A 90 -3.70 -5.01 1.33
N LYS A 91 -4.22 -3.89 1.85
CA LYS A 91 -4.62 -2.76 1.00
C LYS A 91 -3.37 -2.10 0.45
N LEU A 92 -3.15 -2.16 -0.85
CA LEU A 92 -1.96 -1.62 -1.53
C LEU A 92 -2.30 -0.25 -2.13
N TYR A 93 -1.41 0.72 -1.91
CA TYR A 93 -1.48 2.05 -2.52
C TYR A 93 -0.46 2.11 -3.66
N VAL A 94 -0.96 2.26 -4.87
CA VAL A 94 -0.19 2.13 -6.10
C VAL A 94 -0.07 3.50 -6.78
N TRP A 95 1.16 3.83 -7.17
CA TRP A 95 1.53 5.04 -7.86
C TRP A 95 1.94 4.74 -9.31
N GLY A 96 1.35 5.44 -10.27
CA GLY A 96 1.78 5.42 -11.67
C GLY A 96 2.83 6.51 -11.94
N GLU A 97 3.90 6.19 -12.66
CA GLU A 97 4.99 7.14 -12.96
C GLU A 97 4.46 8.45 -13.59
N ARG A 98 3.45 8.36 -14.47
CA ARG A 98 2.84 9.53 -15.13
C ARG A 98 1.51 9.92 -14.49
N LYS A 99 0.75 8.94 -14.01
CA LYS A 99 -0.62 9.10 -13.52
C LYS A 99 -0.72 9.44 -12.04
N GLY A 100 0.38 9.42 -11.28
CA GLY A 100 0.37 9.74 -9.85
C GLY A 100 -0.34 8.68 -9.01
N SER A 101 -0.97 9.07 -7.89
CA SER A 101 -1.78 8.16 -7.06
C SER A 101 -3.06 7.73 -7.77
N CYS A 102 -2.97 6.66 -8.56
CA CYS A 102 -4.00 6.27 -9.52
C CYS A 102 -4.72 4.96 -9.18
N LEU A 103 -4.24 4.18 -8.21
CA LEU A 103 -4.80 2.85 -7.95
C LEU A 103 -4.71 2.46 -6.48
N THR A 104 -5.77 1.83 -5.97
CA THR A 104 -5.73 1.07 -4.71
C THR A 104 -6.21 -0.34 -4.96
N ILE A 105 -5.51 -1.32 -4.39
CA ILE A 105 -5.87 -2.74 -4.48
C ILE A 105 -6.22 -3.24 -3.08
N ASN A 106 -7.39 -3.83 -2.91
CA ASN A 106 -7.82 -4.55 -1.71
C ASN A 106 -7.61 -6.04 -1.97
N SER A 107 -6.43 -6.56 -1.64
CA SER A 107 -6.01 -7.91 -2.02
C SER A 107 -6.87 -9.02 -1.42
N TYR A 108 -7.35 -8.83 -0.19
CA TYR A 108 -8.17 -9.78 0.55
C TYR A 108 -9.50 -10.14 -0.14
N VAL A 109 -9.94 -9.32 -1.10
CA VAL A 109 -11.15 -9.54 -1.92
C VAL A 109 -10.87 -9.46 -3.43
N ALA A 110 -9.60 -9.43 -3.85
CA ALA A 110 -9.18 -9.30 -5.24
C ALA A 110 -9.85 -8.14 -6.00
N ARG A 111 -9.99 -6.99 -5.34
CA ARG A 111 -10.63 -5.81 -5.93
C ARG A 111 -9.69 -4.64 -6.04
N TYR A 112 -9.89 -3.79 -7.03
CA TYR A 112 -9.16 -2.53 -7.15
C TYR A 112 -10.09 -1.34 -7.41
N THR A 113 -9.59 -0.15 -7.15
CA THR A 113 -10.28 1.11 -7.43
C THR A 113 -9.34 2.02 -8.20
N PRO A 114 -9.58 2.24 -9.51
CA PRO A 114 -8.82 3.21 -10.28
C PRO A 114 -9.22 4.62 -9.87
N ARG A 115 -8.30 5.58 -10.05
CA ARG A 115 -8.52 7.00 -9.80
C ARG A 115 -7.76 7.82 -10.83
N THR A 116 -8.41 8.87 -11.32
CA THR A 116 -7.74 9.89 -12.11
C THR A 116 -7.13 10.93 -11.18
N SER A 117 -5.80 10.91 -11.01
CA SER A 117 -5.10 11.91 -10.21
C SER A 117 -5.24 13.30 -10.84
N LYS A 118 -5.50 14.31 -10.00
CA LYS A 118 -5.41 15.73 -10.39
C LYS A 118 -3.97 16.24 -10.43
N PHE A 119 -3.03 15.45 -9.91
CA PHE A 119 -1.62 15.77 -9.78
C PHE A 119 -0.81 14.86 -10.71
N THR A 120 -0.41 15.41 -11.85
CA THR A 120 0.37 14.74 -12.90
C THR A 120 1.45 15.69 -13.42
N GLY A 121 2.43 15.15 -14.16
CA GLY A 121 3.56 15.93 -14.69
C GLY A 121 4.32 16.66 -13.57
N GLU A 122 4.52 17.97 -13.71
CA GLU A 122 5.23 18.80 -12.73
C GLU A 122 4.57 18.86 -11.34
N LYS A 123 3.30 18.41 -11.22
CA LYS A 123 2.57 18.41 -9.94
C LYS A 123 2.73 17.11 -9.14
N LEU A 124 3.50 16.13 -9.63
CA LEU A 124 3.65 14.83 -8.96
C LEU A 124 4.18 14.93 -7.53
N ASP A 125 5.14 15.84 -7.27
CA ASP A 125 5.65 16.09 -5.91
C ASP A 125 4.59 16.67 -4.98
N PHE A 126 3.73 17.57 -5.46
CA PHE A 126 2.59 18.03 -4.68
C PHE A 126 1.55 16.91 -4.48
N GLY A 127 1.39 16.04 -5.47
CA GLY A 127 0.52 14.87 -5.36
C GLY A 127 0.92 13.91 -4.24
N ILE A 128 2.23 13.69 -4.02
CA ILE A 128 2.67 12.82 -2.93
C ILE A 128 2.49 13.48 -1.55
N LYS A 129 2.68 14.81 -1.46
CA LYS A 129 2.34 15.58 -0.25
C LYS A 129 0.89 15.36 0.16
N VAL A 130 -0.03 15.61 -0.78
CA VAL A 130 -1.47 15.40 -0.59
C VAL A 130 -1.79 13.94 -0.28
N PHE A 131 -1.09 12.98 -0.90
CA PHE A 131 -1.28 11.57 -0.61
C PHE A 131 -1.03 11.25 0.88
N PHE A 132 0.06 11.74 1.47
CA PHE A 132 0.35 11.52 2.89
C PHE A 132 -0.53 12.37 3.81
N SER A 133 -0.66 13.67 3.54
CA SER A 133 -1.43 14.59 4.38
C SER A 133 -2.93 14.27 4.40
N SER A 134 -3.46 13.57 3.39
CA SER A 134 -4.84 13.08 3.38
C SER A 134 -5.09 11.77 4.14
N LYS A 135 -4.06 10.97 4.47
CA LYS A 135 -4.28 9.67 5.14
C LYS A 135 -4.84 9.82 6.55
N LYS A 136 -5.65 8.84 6.95
CA LYS A 136 -6.13 8.69 8.32
C LYS A 136 -5.96 7.23 8.76
N PRO A 137 -5.57 6.95 10.01
CA PRO A 137 -5.36 5.57 10.47
C PRO A 137 -6.58 4.66 10.24
N ASN A 138 -7.78 5.16 10.53
CA ASN A 138 -9.03 4.41 10.37
C ASN A 138 -9.34 4.01 8.92
N GLU A 139 -8.88 4.77 7.91
CA GLU A 139 -9.06 4.41 6.49
C GLU A 139 -8.14 3.27 6.03
N SER A 140 -7.14 2.91 6.85
CA SER A 140 -6.24 1.77 6.66
C SER A 140 -6.68 0.53 7.46
N ASP A 141 -7.66 0.67 8.34
CA ASP A 141 -8.27 -0.46 9.05
C ASP A 141 -9.19 -1.25 8.11
N LEU A 142 -9.46 -2.50 8.48
CA LEU A 142 -10.42 -3.38 7.83
C LEU A 142 -11.46 -3.79 8.86
N ASP A 143 -12.64 -3.16 8.81
CA ASP A 143 -13.80 -3.49 9.67
C ASP A 143 -13.46 -3.49 11.18
N ASP A 144 -12.71 -2.48 11.63
CA ASP A 144 -12.21 -2.32 13.00
C ASP A 144 -11.41 -3.53 13.54
N LEU A 145 -10.87 -4.38 12.65
CA LEU A 145 -10.12 -5.58 13.03
C LEU A 145 -8.68 -5.29 13.45
N PHE A 146 -8.11 -4.10 13.18
CA PHE A 146 -6.69 -3.83 13.45
C PHE A 146 -6.35 -3.97 14.92
N LYS A 147 -7.06 -3.26 15.80
CA LYS A 147 -6.76 -3.27 17.23
C LYS A 147 -6.93 -4.67 17.85
N PRO A 148 -8.04 -5.40 17.60
CA PRO A 148 -8.17 -6.79 18.05
C PRO A 148 -7.11 -7.74 17.47
N ALA A 149 -6.72 -7.56 16.19
CA ALA A 149 -5.66 -8.36 15.57
C ALA A 149 -4.30 -8.09 16.21
N LEU A 150 -3.97 -6.83 16.48
CA LEU A 150 -2.76 -6.43 17.18
C LEU A 150 -2.69 -7.02 18.59
N GLU A 151 -3.79 -6.96 19.35
CA GLU A 151 -3.87 -7.52 20.71
C GLU A 151 -3.71 -9.05 20.71
N LYS A 152 -4.32 -9.74 19.73
CA LYS A 152 -4.33 -11.20 19.67
C LYS A 152 -3.08 -11.81 19.03
N LEU A 153 -2.59 -11.22 17.94
CA LEU A 153 -1.53 -11.77 17.09
C LEU A 153 -0.19 -11.06 17.27
N GLY A 154 -0.18 -9.93 17.98
CA GLY A 154 0.99 -9.07 18.18
C GLY A 154 1.33 -8.21 16.97
N PRO A 155 2.34 -7.34 17.09
CA PRO A 155 2.74 -6.42 16.03
C PRO A 155 3.28 -7.15 14.80
N LEU A 156 3.15 -6.49 13.64
CA LEU A 156 3.68 -6.93 12.36
C LEU A 156 5.15 -6.52 12.19
N LYS A 157 5.93 -7.38 11.54
CA LYS A 157 7.20 -6.99 10.90
C LYS A 157 6.93 -6.33 9.54
N SER A 158 7.96 -5.72 8.94
CA SER A 158 7.87 -5.06 7.63
C SER A 158 7.40 -6.01 6.53
N ASP A 159 7.80 -7.28 6.60
CA ASP A 159 7.46 -8.35 5.67
C ASP A 159 6.21 -9.18 6.05
N GLU A 160 5.45 -8.73 7.06
CA GLU A 160 4.25 -9.40 7.55
C GLU A 160 2.97 -8.58 7.29
N MET A 161 1.85 -9.30 7.17
CA MET A 161 0.49 -8.74 7.20
C MET A 161 -0.45 -9.63 8.03
N TYR A 162 -1.60 -9.08 8.41
CA TYR A 162 -2.74 -9.87 8.90
C TYR A 162 -3.54 -10.37 7.69
N GLY A 163 -3.45 -11.67 7.41
CA GLY A 163 -4.15 -12.33 6.30
C GLY A 163 -5.24 -13.29 6.79
N PHE A 164 -6.31 -13.43 6.02
CA PHE A 164 -7.37 -14.40 6.32
C PHE A 164 -6.95 -15.81 5.90
N VAL A 165 -7.09 -16.75 6.83
CA VAL A 165 -6.83 -18.18 6.63
C VAL A 165 -8.05 -18.98 7.14
N PRO A 166 -8.81 -19.64 6.25
CA PRO A 166 -8.66 -19.63 4.79
C PRO A 166 -8.92 -18.25 4.16
N ALA A 167 -8.40 -18.02 2.96
CA ALA A 167 -8.65 -16.79 2.21
C ALA A 167 -10.14 -16.59 1.93
N LEU A 168 -10.60 -15.34 1.91
CA LEU A 168 -12.02 -15.01 1.70
C LEU A 168 -12.54 -15.51 0.35
N ALA A 169 -11.69 -15.50 -0.69
CA ALA A 169 -12.03 -16.06 -2.01
C ALA A 169 -12.39 -17.55 -1.98
N LEU A 170 -12.00 -18.27 -0.92
CA LEU A 170 -12.34 -19.69 -0.70
C LEU A 170 -13.57 -19.86 0.21
N GLY A 171 -14.34 -18.80 0.44
CA GLY A 171 -15.53 -18.82 1.31
C GLY A 171 -15.24 -18.68 2.81
N GLY A 172 -14.01 -18.28 3.19
CA GLY A 172 -13.66 -17.99 4.57
C GLY A 172 -14.41 -16.76 5.11
N PRO A 173 -14.80 -16.73 6.39
CA PRO A 173 -15.46 -15.57 6.98
C PRO A 173 -14.44 -14.47 7.31
N MET A 174 -14.87 -13.21 7.20
CA MET A 174 -14.09 -12.03 7.61
C MET A 174 -14.18 -11.85 9.13
N GLU A 175 -13.47 -12.70 9.88
CA GLU A 175 -13.51 -12.69 11.34
C GLU A 175 -12.10 -12.68 11.95
N LEU A 176 -11.96 -12.07 13.12
CA LEU A 176 -10.71 -12.03 13.89
C LEU A 176 -10.10 -13.43 14.15
N LYS A 177 -10.94 -14.46 14.31
CA LYS A 177 -10.47 -15.84 14.54
C LYS A 177 -9.76 -16.44 13.33
N ASN A 178 -10.01 -15.90 12.14
CA ASN A 178 -9.44 -16.35 10.88
C ASN A 178 -8.23 -15.54 10.44
N LEU A 179 -7.86 -14.48 11.18
CA LEU A 179 -6.63 -13.75 10.91
C LEU A 179 -5.40 -14.50 11.42
N GLN A 180 -4.34 -14.50 10.61
CA GLN A 180 -3.01 -14.95 10.98
C GLN A 180 -1.97 -13.93 10.53
N LYS A 181 -0.82 -13.90 11.20
CA LYS A 181 0.37 -13.22 10.65
C LYS A 181 0.97 -14.09 9.57
N VAL A 182 1.08 -13.53 8.36
CA VAL A 182 1.59 -14.21 7.18
C VAL A 182 2.63 -13.33 6.50
N LYS A 183 3.54 -13.95 5.74
CA LYS A 183 4.47 -13.20 4.90
C LYS A 183 3.73 -12.55 3.75
N ILE A 184 3.91 -11.23 3.61
CA ILE A 184 3.06 -10.41 2.76
C ILE A 184 3.19 -10.78 1.28
N ILE A 185 4.40 -10.97 0.77
CA ILE A 185 4.59 -11.26 -0.66
C ILE A 185 4.02 -12.63 -1.02
N GLU A 186 4.32 -13.65 -0.23
CA GLU A 186 3.83 -15.02 -0.42
C GLU A 186 2.31 -15.10 -0.31
N HIS A 187 1.72 -14.41 0.67
CA HIS A 187 0.27 -14.41 0.84
C HIS A 187 -0.44 -13.64 -0.28
N LEU A 188 0.08 -12.49 -0.71
CA LEU A 188 -0.50 -11.74 -1.82
C LEU A 188 -0.36 -12.51 -3.15
N THR A 189 0.77 -13.19 -3.39
CA THR A 189 0.97 -14.07 -4.55
C THR A 189 0.00 -15.26 -4.51
N PHE A 190 -0.26 -15.84 -3.34
CA PHE A 190 -1.30 -16.85 -3.21
C PHE A 190 -2.69 -16.29 -3.56
N LEU A 191 -3.06 -15.13 -3.00
CA LEU A 191 -4.35 -14.48 -3.28
C LEU A 191 -4.50 -14.15 -4.78
N SER A 192 -3.41 -13.80 -5.47
CA SER A 192 -3.42 -13.48 -6.89
C SER A 192 -3.74 -14.65 -7.81
N GLN A 193 -3.50 -15.87 -7.34
CA GLN A 193 -3.79 -17.10 -8.06
C GLN A 193 -5.22 -17.60 -7.81
N LEU A 194 -5.90 -17.12 -6.75
CA LEU A 194 -7.25 -17.54 -6.39
C LEU A 194 -8.34 -16.82 -7.18
N SER A 195 -8.13 -15.56 -7.54
CA SER A 195 -9.14 -14.74 -8.21
C SER A 195 -8.50 -13.62 -9.01
N PRO A 196 -8.96 -13.34 -10.24
CA PRO A 196 -8.50 -12.20 -11.02
C PRO A 196 -8.91 -10.89 -10.35
N LEU A 197 -8.13 -9.83 -10.56
CA LEU A 197 -8.47 -8.49 -10.10
C LEU A 197 -9.73 -7.97 -10.80
N GLN A 198 -10.70 -7.52 -10.00
CA GLN A 198 -11.92 -6.90 -10.50
C GLN A 198 -12.03 -5.44 -10.05
N ASP A 199 -12.53 -4.57 -10.91
CA ASP A 199 -12.89 -3.21 -10.50
C ASP A 199 -13.97 -3.28 -9.40
N TRP A 200 -13.87 -2.40 -8.40
CA TRP A 200 -14.91 -2.22 -7.40
C TRP A 200 -16.21 -1.69 -8.02
N GLY A 201 -16.12 -1.02 -9.18
CA GLY A 201 -17.26 -0.73 -10.04
C GLY A 201 -18.20 0.35 -9.47
N PHE A 202 -17.66 1.43 -8.93
CA PHE A 202 -18.49 2.63 -8.75
C PHE A 202 -18.68 3.30 -10.11
N PRO A 203 -19.92 3.59 -10.54
CA PRO A 203 -20.11 4.45 -11.71
C PRO A 203 -19.44 5.80 -11.43
N ASP A 204 -18.81 6.39 -12.44
CA ASP A 204 -18.33 7.76 -12.39
C ASP A 204 -19.51 8.66 -11.94
N VAL A 205 -19.39 9.27 -10.77
CA VAL A 205 -20.35 10.27 -10.26
C VAL A 205 -20.02 11.63 -10.85
#